data_AF-A0A0D9WIE1-F1
#
_entry.id   AF-A0A0D9WIE1-F1
#
_cell.length_a   1.000
_cell.length_b   1.000
_cell.length_c   1.000
_cell.angle_alpha   90.00
_cell.angle_beta   90.00
_cell.angle_gamma   90.00
#
_symmetry.space_group_name_H-M   'P 1'
#
loop_
_entity.id
_entity.type
_entity.pdbx_description
1 polymer ?
#
loop_
_entity_poly.entity_id
_entity_poly.type
_entity_poly.pdbx_seq_one_letter_code
_entity_poly.pdbx_strand_id
1 'polypeptide(L)'
;MAGVHTRRAFLLCNYLILGAASGCIFLTLSLRLLPSPCGLLLVFLHSLTAVLAAAACSGSFTSGAGATHYTAHTASAVLTAIFQGAAALLAFTRTGDFLAEIRSYVREEDGEVILRLVGGLGAAVFVLEWAALALAFALRLGDDGDEEDHDGGLPPPPRRAAAKMPKQIHEIKDFLLTARRKDARSVRIKRTKDAAKFKVRCSKYLYTLCVFDTEKANKLKQSLPPGLTVEEV
;
A
#
# COMPACT_ATOMS: atom_id res chain seq x y z
N MET A 1 14.56 6.05 -12.32
CA MET A 1 14.99 4.61 -12.29
C MET A 1 14.87 3.99 -10.88
N ALA A 2 15.17 4.72 -9.81
CA ALA A 2 15.15 4.21 -8.43
C ALA A 2 13.80 3.62 -7.99
N GLY A 3 12.66 4.25 -8.33
CA GLY A 3 11.33 3.78 -7.94
C GLY A 3 10.98 2.37 -8.44
N VAL A 4 11.48 1.96 -9.60
CA VAL A 4 11.26 0.59 -10.14
C VAL A 4 11.99 -0.45 -9.31
N HIS A 5 13.22 -0.16 -8.88
CA HIS A 5 13.99 -1.06 -8.02
C HIS A 5 13.37 -1.16 -6.62
N THR A 6 12.95 -0.04 -6.03
CA THR A 6 12.25 -0.02 -4.75
C THR A 6 10.94 -0.80 -4.82
N ARG A 7 10.18 -0.67 -5.93
CA ARG A 7 8.91 -1.41 -6.10
C ARG A 7 9.13 -2.90 -6.23
N ARG A 8 10.16 -3.32 -6.97
CA ARG A 8 10.56 -4.73 -7.09
C ARG A 8 11.01 -5.30 -5.73
N ALA A 9 11.81 -4.54 -4.99
CA ALA A 9 12.25 -4.93 -3.65
C ALA A 9 11.07 -5.07 -2.68
N PHE A 10 10.13 -4.12 -2.70
CA PHE A 10 8.90 -4.18 -1.90
C PHE A 10 8.07 -5.43 -2.20
N LEU A 11 7.84 -5.73 -3.49
CA LEU A 11 7.09 -6.92 -3.89
C LEU A 11 7.81 -8.21 -3.48
N LEU A 12 9.12 -8.29 -3.72
CA LEU A 12 9.93 -9.45 -3.32
C LEU A 12 9.85 -9.67 -1.81
N CYS A 13 10.00 -8.61 -1.02
CA CYS A 13 9.89 -8.66 0.43
C CYS A 13 8.54 -9.23 0.88
N ASN A 14 7.43 -8.74 0.32
CA ASN A 14 6.09 -9.25 0.66
C ASN A 14 5.86 -10.70 0.20
N TYR A 15 6.42 -11.13 -0.93
CA TYR A 15 6.38 -12.55 -1.31
C TYR A 15 7.16 -13.45 -0.36
N LEU A 16 8.31 -12.99 0.13
CA LEU A 16 9.09 -13.71 1.14
C LEU A 16 8.33 -13.79 2.47
N ILE A 17 7.68 -12.70 2.91
CA ILE A 17 6.81 -12.70 4.08
C ILE A 17 5.67 -13.69 3.90
N LEU A 18 4.99 -13.70 2.75
CA LEU A 18 3.90 -14.63 2.45
C LEU A 18 4.34 -16.10 2.51
N GLY A 19 5.50 -16.42 1.91
CA GLY A 19 6.09 -17.76 1.95
C GLY A 19 6.51 -18.18 3.36
N ALA A 20 7.17 -17.28 4.11
CA ALA A 20 7.58 -17.57 5.47
C ALA A 20 6.39 -17.71 6.43
N ALA A 21 5.37 -16.85 6.33
CA ALA A 21 4.15 -16.93 7.12
C ALA A 21 3.38 -18.23 6.85
N SER A 22 3.25 -18.64 5.58
CA SER A 22 2.64 -19.93 5.23
C SER A 22 3.46 -21.13 5.74
N GLY A 23 4.80 -21.04 5.74
CA GLY A 23 5.68 -22.01 6.40
C GLY A 23 5.45 -22.09 7.91
N CYS A 24 5.29 -20.94 8.59
CA CYS A 24 4.93 -20.92 10.02
C CYS A 24 3.59 -21.62 10.27
N ILE A 25 2.56 -21.35 9.45
CA ILE A 25 1.26 -22.02 9.56
C ILE A 25 1.43 -23.54 9.45
N PHE A 26 2.16 -24.02 8.44
CA PHE A 26 2.40 -25.44 8.24
C PHE A 26 3.09 -26.10 9.45
N LEU A 27 4.14 -25.46 9.98
CA LEU A 27 4.87 -25.96 11.14
C LEU A 27 3.99 -25.94 12.41
N THR A 28 3.23 -24.87 12.63
CA THR A 28 2.29 -24.78 13.76
C THR A 28 1.19 -25.84 13.67
N LEU A 29 0.64 -26.11 12.48
CA LEU A 29 -0.32 -27.20 12.30
C LEU A 29 0.31 -28.58 12.50
N SER A 30 1.60 -28.73 12.20
CA SER A 30 2.36 -29.97 12.44
C SER A 30 2.48 -30.31 13.92
N LEU A 31 2.35 -29.32 14.83
CA LEU A 31 2.25 -29.54 16.28
C LEU A 31 0.94 -30.22 16.71
N ARG A 32 -0.01 -30.46 15.78
CA ARG A 32 -1.30 -31.12 16.02
C ARG A 32 -1.97 -30.60 17.28
N LEU A 33 -2.22 -29.29 17.25
CA LEU A 33 -2.78 -28.55 18.37
C LEU A 33 -4.11 -29.17 18.80
N LEU A 34 -4.27 -29.45 20.10
CA LEU A 34 -5.60 -29.59 20.71
C LEU A 34 -6.34 -28.24 20.57
N PRO A 35 -7.67 -28.16 20.79
CA PRO A 35 -8.36 -26.87 20.89
C PRO A 35 -7.76 -26.05 22.06
N SER A 36 -6.68 -25.33 21.76
CA SER A 36 -5.94 -24.43 22.63
C SER A 36 -6.15 -23.02 22.08
N PRO A 37 -6.64 -22.08 22.91
CA PRO A 37 -6.82 -20.70 22.48
C PRO A 37 -5.49 -20.09 22.04
N CYS A 38 -4.38 -20.39 22.72
CA CYS A 38 -3.05 -19.91 22.35
C CYS A 38 -2.58 -20.45 21.00
N GLY A 39 -2.81 -21.75 20.74
CA GLY A 39 -2.50 -22.35 19.45
C GLY A 39 -3.33 -21.75 18.29
N LEU A 40 -4.63 -21.54 18.50
CA LEU A 40 -5.51 -20.90 17.52
C LEU A 40 -5.12 -19.44 17.26
N LEU A 41 -4.77 -18.69 18.31
CA LEU A 41 -4.27 -17.31 18.19
C LEU A 41 -2.98 -17.26 17.38
N LEU A 42 -2.06 -18.21 17.56
CA LEU A 42 -0.81 -18.29 16.80
C LEU A 42 -1.07 -18.54 15.31
N VAL A 43 -1.94 -19.50 14.97
CA VAL A 43 -2.34 -19.76 13.58
C VAL A 43 -3.06 -18.55 12.98
N PHE A 44 -3.94 -17.90 13.74
CA PHE A 44 -4.64 -16.69 13.31
C PHE A 44 -3.65 -15.56 13.00
N LEU A 45 -2.65 -15.37 13.86
CA LEU A 45 -1.64 -14.32 13.71
C LEU A 45 -0.77 -14.54 12.46
N HIS A 46 -0.33 -15.78 12.21
CA HIS A 46 0.37 -16.14 10.98
C HIS A 46 -0.51 -15.97 9.73
N SER A 47 -1.80 -16.32 9.83
CA SER A 47 -2.76 -16.14 8.74
C SER A 47 -2.99 -14.67 8.41
N LEU A 48 -3.13 -13.83 9.44
CA LEU A 48 -3.27 -12.38 9.27
C LEU A 48 -2.04 -11.76 8.61
N THR A 49 -0.85 -12.19 9.02
CA THR A 49 0.43 -11.79 8.39
C THR A 49 0.47 -12.16 6.90
N ALA A 50 0.06 -13.38 6.56
CA ALA A 50 -0.01 -13.86 5.19
C ALA A 50 -1.00 -13.03 4.34
N VAL A 51 -2.19 -12.74 4.88
CA VAL A 51 -3.22 -11.93 4.20
C VAL A 51 -2.72 -10.50 3.96
N LEU A 52 -2.08 -9.87 4.95
CA LEU A 52 -1.53 -8.52 4.81
C LEU A 52 -0.43 -8.47 3.74
N ALA A 53 0.48 -9.46 3.73
CA ALA A 53 1.52 -9.58 2.71
C ALA A 53 0.93 -9.79 1.31
N ALA A 54 -0.08 -10.65 1.16
CA ALA A 54 -0.76 -10.87 -0.12
C ALA A 54 -1.49 -9.62 -0.62
N ALA A 55 -2.14 -8.88 0.27
CA ALA A 55 -2.79 -7.61 -0.05
C ALA A 55 -1.75 -6.55 -0.48
N ALA A 56 -0.54 -6.58 0.09
CA ALA A 56 0.56 -5.68 -0.27
C ALA A 56 1.09 -5.96 -1.68
N CYS A 57 1.23 -7.24 -2.05
CA CYS A 57 1.57 -7.65 -3.41
C CYS A 57 0.53 -7.19 -4.45
N SER A 58 -0.76 -7.22 -4.09
CA SER A 58 -1.87 -6.89 -4.99
C SER A 58 -2.04 -5.38 -5.25
N GLY A 59 -1.27 -4.53 -4.58
CA GLY A 59 -1.38 -3.08 -4.71
C GLY A 59 -2.54 -2.45 -3.94
N SER A 60 -3.30 -3.23 -3.16
CA SER A 60 -4.37 -2.73 -2.29
C SER A 60 -3.88 -1.69 -1.26
N PHE A 61 -2.58 -1.68 -0.98
CA PHE A 61 -1.91 -0.68 -0.13
C PHE A 61 -1.62 0.65 -0.84
N THR A 62 -1.76 0.70 -2.17
CA THR A 62 -1.41 1.87 -3.01
C THR A 62 -2.59 2.39 -3.83
N SER A 63 -3.68 1.62 -3.94
CA SER A 63 -4.83 1.95 -4.77
C SER A 63 -5.95 2.63 -3.98
N GLY A 64 -5.94 3.97 -3.95
CA GLY A 64 -7.12 4.85 -3.99
C GLY A 64 -8.29 4.68 -3.00
N ALA A 65 -8.25 3.76 -2.04
CA ALA A 65 -9.19 3.74 -0.93
C ALA A 65 -8.85 4.92 -0.02
N GLY A 66 -9.85 5.68 0.44
CA GLY A 66 -9.67 6.97 1.12
C GLY A 66 -8.59 6.92 2.23
N ALA A 67 -7.95 8.06 2.50
CA ALA A 67 -6.80 8.18 3.41
C ALA A 67 -6.95 7.40 4.74
N THR A 68 -8.17 7.30 5.26
CA THR A 68 -8.54 6.53 6.47
C THR A 68 -8.33 5.02 6.34
N HIS A 69 -8.59 4.41 5.17
CA HIS A 69 -8.39 2.98 4.96
C HIS A 69 -6.89 2.64 4.91
N TYR A 70 -6.08 3.49 4.27
CA TYR A 70 -4.64 3.31 4.22
C TYR A 70 -3.99 3.38 5.61
N THR A 71 -4.36 4.37 6.42
CA THR A 71 -3.82 4.52 7.78
C THR A 71 -4.25 3.36 8.66
N ALA A 72 -5.49 2.89 8.54
CA ALA A 72 -5.98 1.71 9.25
C ALA A 72 -5.20 0.45 8.86
N HIS A 73 -4.96 0.22 7.57
CA HIS A 73 -4.19 -0.95 7.10
C HIS A 73 -2.72 -0.92 7.55
N THR A 74 -2.09 0.26 7.52
CA THR A 74 -0.71 0.43 8.00
C THR A 74 -0.63 0.18 9.51
N ALA A 75 -1.57 0.75 10.28
CA ALA A 75 -1.65 0.53 11.71
C ALA A 75 -1.92 -0.95 12.03
N SER A 76 -2.82 -1.62 11.31
CA SER A 76 -3.05 -3.05 11.48
C SER A 76 -1.81 -3.87 11.18
N ALA A 77 -1.07 -3.55 10.13
CA ALA A 77 0.16 -4.27 9.79
C ALA A 77 1.25 -4.10 10.87
N VAL A 78 1.41 -2.88 11.40
CA VAL A 78 2.34 -2.63 12.52
C VAL A 78 1.92 -3.42 13.77
N LEU A 79 0.63 -3.40 14.12
CA LEU A 79 0.13 -4.15 15.28
C LEU A 79 0.33 -5.66 15.10
N THR A 80 -0.01 -6.19 13.92
CA THR A 80 0.22 -7.61 13.59
C THR A 80 1.70 -7.96 13.72
N ALA A 81 2.60 -7.14 13.18
CA ALA A 81 4.05 -7.36 13.29
C ALA A 81 4.53 -7.37 14.75
N ILE A 82 4.04 -6.46 15.60
CA ILE A 82 4.41 -6.42 17.03
C ILE A 82 3.99 -7.71 17.74
N PHE A 83 2.73 -8.12 17.58
CA PHE A 83 2.24 -9.35 18.21
C PHE A 83 2.97 -10.58 17.66
N GLN A 84 3.21 -10.62 16.34
CA GLN A 84 3.92 -11.71 15.66
C GLN A 84 5.37 -11.82 16.14
N GLY A 85 6.07 -10.69 16.27
CA GLY A 85 7.43 -10.64 16.81
C GLY A 85 7.49 -11.09 18.27
N ALA A 86 6.54 -10.66 19.11
CA ALA A 86 6.46 -11.10 20.50
C ALA A 86 6.22 -12.62 20.62
N ALA A 87 5.26 -13.15 19.85
CA ALA A 87 4.98 -14.59 19.80
C ALA A 87 6.19 -15.40 19.29
N ALA A 88 6.88 -14.89 18.25
CA ALA A 88 8.07 -15.52 17.71
C ALA A 88 9.22 -15.58 18.71
N LEU A 89 9.45 -14.48 19.45
CA LEU A 89 10.45 -14.43 20.51
C LEU A 89 10.11 -15.40 21.65
N LEU A 90 8.84 -15.49 22.07
CA LEU A 90 8.42 -16.46 23.07
C LEU A 90 8.61 -17.91 22.59
N ALA A 91 8.21 -18.21 21.35
CA ALA A 91 8.41 -19.53 20.75
C ALA A 91 9.88 -19.94 20.66
N PHE A 92 10.77 -18.97 20.38
CA PHE A 92 12.20 -19.22 20.24
C PHE A 92 12.95 -19.27 21.57
N THR A 93 12.67 -18.35 22.49
CA THR A 93 13.44 -18.16 23.74
C THR A 93 12.85 -18.91 24.94
N ARG A 94 11.56 -19.19 24.92
CA ARG A 94 10.80 -19.86 25.99
C ARG A 94 10.06 -21.09 25.45
N THR A 95 10.72 -21.84 24.55
CA THR A 95 10.10 -22.93 23.79
C THR A 95 9.36 -23.95 24.65
N GLY A 96 9.97 -24.49 25.71
CA GLY A 96 9.33 -25.51 26.56
C GLY A 96 8.07 -24.98 27.26
N ASP A 97 8.18 -23.84 27.95
CA ASP A 97 7.06 -23.19 28.64
C ASP A 97 5.92 -22.85 27.65
N PHE A 98 6.28 -22.35 26.46
CA PHE A 98 5.31 -21.96 25.44
C PHE A 98 4.65 -23.19 24.78
N LEU A 99 5.40 -24.26 24.55
CA LEU A 99 4.87 -25.52 24.00
C LEU A 99 3.82 -26.13 24.93
N ALA A 100 4.05 -26.08 26.24
CA ALA A 100 3.11 -26.54 27.26
C ALA A 100 1.78 -25.77 27.20
N GLU A 101 1.85 -24.44 27.05
CA GLU A 101 0.67 -23.58 26.92
C GLU A 101 -0.12 -23.85 25.63
N ILE A 102 0.59 -24.13 24.53
CA ILE A 102 0.00 -24.41 23.22
C ILE A 102 -0.70 -25.79 23.19
N ARG A 103 -0.43 -26.69 24.15
CA ARG A 103 -1.01 -28.04 24.25
C ARG A 103 -0.86 -28.86 22.96
N SER A 104 0.39 -29.05 22.53
CA SER A 104 0.73 -29.90 21.38
C SER A 104 0.48 -31.39 21.68
N TYR A 105 0.03 -32.15 20.67
CA TYR A 105 -0.10 -33.62 20.72
C TYR A 105 1.20 -34.36 20.32
N VAL A 106 2.20 -33.62 19.81
CA VAL A 106 3.49 -34.17 19.40
C VAL A 106 4.36 -34.38 20.64
N ARG A 107 5.27 -35.36 20.60
CA ARG A 107 6.25 -35.59 21.67
C ARG A 107 7.02 -34.29 21.95
N GLU A 108 7.28 -33.98 23.22
CA GLU A 108 7.87 -32.69 23.60
C GLU A 108 9.19 -32.40 22.88
N GLU A 109 10.05 -33.42 22.70
CA GLU A 109 11.32 -33.25 22.00
C GLU A 109 11.15 -32.80 20.54
N ASP A 110 10.19 -33.39 19.82
CA ASP A 110 9.90 -33.05 18.43
C ASP A 110 9.15 -31.71 18.35
N GLY A 111 8.22 -31.48 19.29
CA GLY A 111 7.44 -30.26 19.40
C GLY A 111 8.30 -29.03 19.70
N GLU A 112 9.33 -29.17 20.53
CA GLU A 112 10.28 -28.10 20.81
C GLU A 112 11.08 -27.70 19.58
N VAL A 113 11.55 -28.67 18.79
CA VAL A 113 12.30 -28.38 17.56
C VAL A 113 11.40 -27.65 16.56
N ILE A 114 10.18 -28.14 16.35
CA ILE A 114 9.20 -27.50 15.47
C ILE A 114 8.91 -26.07 15.95
N LEU A 115 8.69 -25.87 17.25
CA LEU A 115 8.36 -24.57 17.81
C LEU A 115 9.53 -23.58 17.76
N ARG A 116 10.79 -24.05 17.90
CA ARG A 116 11.99 -23.24 17.64
C ARG A 116 12.09 -22.83 16.17
N LEU A 117 11.75 -23.71 15.24
CA LEU A 117 11.69 -23.38 13.81
C LEU A 117 10.59 -22.35 13.53
N VAL A 118 9.40 -22.48 14.14
CA VAL A 118 8.32 -21.50 14.07
C VAL A 118 8.79 -20.14 14.61
N GLY A 119 9.45 -20.12 15.77
CA GLY A 119 9.99 -18.91 16.37
C GLY A 119 11.07 -18.25 15.52
N GLY A 120 12.01 -19.03 14.98
CA GLY A 120 13.06 -18.53 14.09
C GLY A 120 12.52 -17.96 12.78
N LEU A 121 11.60 -18.67 12.14
CA LEU A 121 10.94 -18.20 10.92
C LEU A 121 10.05 -16.98 11.20
N GLY A 122 9.36 -16.95 12.34
CA GLY A 122 8.60 -15.81 12.83
C GLY A 122 9.45 -14.56 13.08
N ALA A 123 10.66 -14.72 13.62
CA ALA A 123 11.61 -13.62 13.79
C ALA A 123 12.10 -13.08 12.44
N ALA A 124 12.34 -13.95 11.46
CA ALA A 124 12.65 -13.54 10.10
C ALA A 124 11.50 -12.76 9.44
N VAL A 125 10.26 -13.25 9.63
CA VAL A 125 9.03 -12.53 9.20
C VAL A 125 8.98 -11.14 9.82
N PHE A 126 9.20 -11.02 11.14
CA PHE A 126 9.18 -9.73 11.83
C PHE A 126 10.17 -8.73 11.22
N VAL A 127 11.41 -9.15 10.95
CA VAL A 127 12.41 -8.28 10.31
C VAL A 127 11.98 -7.88 8.90
N LEU A 128 11.43 -8.82 8.13
CA LEU A 128 10.92 -8.54 6.79
C LEU A 128 9.71 -7.59 6.82
N GLU A 129 8.81 -7.68 7.80
CA GLU A 129 7.69 -6.75 7.95
C GLU A 129 8.16 -5.32 8.16
N TRP A 130 9.17 -5.10 9.02
CA TRP A 130 9.79 -3.77 9.19
C TRP A 130 10.47 -3.29 7.90
N ALA A 131 11.15 -4.17 7.17
CA ALA A 131 11.73 -3.85 5.88
C ALA A 131 10.65 -3.49 4.85
N ALA A 132 9.53 -4.21 4.80
CA ALA A 132 8.41 -3.96 3.91
C ALA A 132 7.73 -2.61 4.23
N LEU A 133 7.57 -2.27 5.51
CA LEU A 133 7.06 -0.96 5.93
C LEU A 133 8.01 0.17 5.54
N ALA A 134 9.31 0.00 5.73
CA ALA A 134 10.32 0.98 5.29
C ALA A 134 10.31 1.15 3.76
N LEU A 135 10.21 0.05 3.00
CA LEU A 135 10.10 0.08 1.54
C LEU A 135 8.78 0.71 1.07
N ALA A 136 7.66 0.46 1.75
CA ALA A 136 6.38 1.11 1.47
C ALA A 136 6.47 2.62 1.71
N PHE A 137 7.12 3.03 2.79
CA PHE A 137 7.38 4.44 3.07
C PHE A 137 8.31 5.07 2.03
N ALA A 138 9.38 4.38 1.63
CA ALA A 138 10.29 4.85 0.58
C ALA A 138 9.60 4.99 -0.78
N LEU A 139 8.70 4.06 -1.14
CA LEU A 139 7.86 4.17 -2.33
C LEU A 139 6.94 5.39 -2.27
N ARG A 140 6.41 5.70 -1.09
CA ARG A 140 5.58 6.88 -0.89
C ARG A 140 6.37 8.17 -1.09
N LEU A 141 7.57 8.26 -0.52
CA LEU A 141 8.45 9.42 -0.72
C LEU A 141 8.93 9.55 -2.18
N GLY A 142 9.08 8.44 -2.89
CA GLY A 142 9.52 8.43 -4.29
C GLY A 142 8.44 8.84 -5.29
N ASP A 143 7.16 8.51 -5.03
CA ASP A 143 6.04 8.93 -5.88
C ASP A 143 5.83 10.46 -5.83
N ASP A 144 6.27 11.11 -4.76
CA ASP A 144 6.27 12.57 -4.62
C ASP A 144 7.38 13.27 -5.45
N GLY A 145 8.33 12.53 -6.06
CA GLY A 145 9.57 13.08 -6.64
C GLY A 145 9.85 12.81 -8.13
N ASP A 146 9.10 11.95 -8.82
CA ASP A 146 9.34 11.62 -10.24
C ASP A 146 8.48 12.48 -11.19
N GLU A 147 8.67 13.81 -11.18
CA GLU A 147 8.37 14.68 -12.34
C GLU A 147 9.66 14.87 -13.16
N GLU A 148 10.02 13.88 -13.98
CA GLU A 148 10.98 14.10 -15.06
C GLU A 148 10.28 13.96 -16.43
N ASP A 149 10.20 15.10 -17.11
CA ASP A 149 9.78 15.24 -18.50
C ASP A 149 10.68 14.40 -19.41
N HIS A 150 10.08 13.43 -20.13
CA HIS A 150 10.70 12.95 -21.36
C HIS A 150 9.70 12.93 -22.51
N ASP A 151 9.78 14.01 -23.29
CA ASP A 151 9.28 14.13 -24.66
C ASP A 151 10.11 13.24 -25.58
N GLY A 152 9.47 12.37 -26.35
CA GLY A 152 10.15 11.43 -27.26
C GLY A 152 9.14 10.59 -28.03
N GLY A 153 8.86 11.01 -29.26
CA GLY A 153 7.78 10.50 -30.10
C GLY A 153 7.91 9.04 -30.56
N LEU A 154 6.82 8.28 -30.43
CA LEU A 154 6.43 7.17 -31.30
C LEU A 154 4.90 7.03 -31.27
N PRO A 155 4.19 6.81 -32.40
CA PRO A 155 2.74 6.71 -32.39
C PRO A 155 2.27 5.40 -31.70
N PRO A 156 1.19 5.44 -30.90
CA PRO A 156 0.73 4.29 -30.13
C PRO A 156 -0.05 3.27 -30.99
N PRO A 157 -0.02 1.97 -30.65
CA PRO A 157 -0.87 0.94 -31.23
C PRO A 157 -2.36 1.17 -30.87
N PRO A 158 -3.31 0.55 -31.61
CA PRO A 158 -4.73 0.82 -31.44
C PRO A 158 -5.22 0.44 -30.03
N ARG A 159 -5.86 1.41 -29.38
CA ARG A 159 -6.19 1.40 -27.95
C ARG A 159 -7.44 0.57 -27.65
N ARG A 160 -7.27 -0.54 -26.92
CA ARG A 160 -8.25 -0.94 -25.91
C ARG A 160 -8.41 0.22 -24.90
N ALA A 161 -9.64 0.54 -24.53
CA ALA A 161 -10.00 1.65 -23.66
C ALA A 161 -9.34 1.50 -22.27
N ALA A 162 -8.11 1.99 -22.13
CA ALA A 162 -7.46 2.17 -20.85
C ALA A 162 -8.31 3.16 -20.04
N ALA A 163 -8.84 2.69 -18.91
CA ALA A 163 -9.52 3.54 -17.94
C ALA A 163 -8.65 4.76 -17.65
N LYS A 164 -9.13 5.95 -18.03
CA LYS A 164 -8.40 7.20 -17.82
C LYS A 164 -8.38 7.48 -16.31
N MET A 165 -7.31 7.06 -15.64
CA MET A 165 -7.07 7.42 -14.24
C MET A 165 -6.94 8.95 -14.13
N PRO A 166 -7.73 9.61 -13.27
CA PRO A 166 -7.59 11.04 -13.02
C PRO A 166 -6.29 11.31 -12.24
N LYS A 167 -5.64 12.43 -12.53
CA LYS A 167 -4.48 12.94 -11.79
C LYS A 167 -4.92 14.14 -10.93
N GLN A 168 -4.39 14.27 -9.72
CA GLN A 168 -4.63 15.42 -8.86
C GLN A 168 -3.45 16.40 -8.98
N ILE A 169 -3.75 17.71 -9.03
CA ILE A 169 -2.76 18.78 -8.96
C ILE A 169 -2.94 19.47 -7.61
N HIS A 170 -1.83 19.72 -6.90
CA HIS A 170 -1.83 20.34 -5.58
C HIS A 170 -1.61 21.85 -5.65
N GLU A 171 -0.85 22.35 -6.63
CA GLU A 171 -0.57 23.78 -6.77
C GLU A 171 -1.35 24.47 -7.89
N ILE A 172 -1.68 25.75 -7.67
CA ILE A 172 -2.36 26.59 -8.66
C ILE A 172 -1.46 26.86 -9.87
N LYS A 173 -0.15 27.01 -9.66
CA LYS A 173 0.82 27.29 -10.72
C LYS A 173 0.85 26.14 -11.74
N ASP A 174 0.99 24.91 -11.27
CA ASP A 174 1.03 23.72 -12.11
C ASP A 174 -0.28 23.48 -12.85
N PHE A 175 -1.41 23.84 -12.21
CA PHE A 175 -2.71 23.80 -12.86
C PHE A 175 -2.79 24.79 -14.02
N LEU A 176 -2.32 26.03 -13.85
CA LEU A 176 -2.28 27.02 -14.92
C LEU A 176 -1.32 26.64 -16.05
N LEU A 177 -0.17 26.04 -15.72
CA LEU A 177 0.75 25.48 -16.71
C LEU A 177 0.07 24.35 -17.50
N THR A 178 -0.62 23.44 -16.80
CA THR A 178 -1.35 22.34 -17.42
C THR A 178 -2.47 22.83 -18.34
N ALA A 179 -3.21 23.87 -17.93
CA ALA A 179 -4.28 24.48 -18.72
C ALA A 179 -3.76 25.19 -19.99
N ARG A 180 -2.48 25.58 -20.03
CA ARG A 180 -1.85 26.23 -21.19
C ARG A 180 -1.21 25.24 -22.17
N ARG A 181 -1.18 23.95 -21.86
CA ARG A 181 -0.62 22.92 -22.75
C ARG A 181 -1.43 22.81 -24.04
N LYS A 182 -0.74 22.52 -25.14
CA LYS A 182 -1.34 22.32 -26.47
C LYS A 182 -2.37 21.18 -26.53
N ASP A 183 -2.29 20.23 -25.60
CA ASP A 183 -3.16 19.06 -25.54
C ASP A 183 -4.36 19.23 -24.58
N ALA A 184 -4.48 20.38 -23.92
CA ALA A 184 -5.63 20.74 -23.09
C ALA A 184 -6.84 21.10 -23.98
N ARG A 185 -8.00 20.51 -23.68
CA ARG A 185 -9.21 20.62 -24.52
C ARG A 185 -10.33 21.42 -23.85
N SER A 186 -10.60 21.14 -22.58
CA SER A 186 -11.67 21.77 -21.82
C SER A 186 -11.38 21.78 -20.32
N VAL A 187 -11.98 22.71 -19.60
CA VAL A 187 -11.97 22.78 -18.15
C VAL A 187 -13.39 22.68 -17.65
N ARG A 188 -13.65 21.70 -16.76
CA ARG A 188 -14.90 21.58 -16.01
C ARG A 188 -14.71 22.11 -14.60
N ILE A 189 -15.51 23.09 -14.22
CA ILE A 189 -15.49 23.65 -12.87
C ILE A 189 -16.71 23.10 -12.14
N LYS A 190 -16.47 22.27 -11.12
CA LYS A 190 -17.52 21.76 -10.24
C LYS A 190 -17.48 22.49 -8.91
N ARG A 191 -18.54 23.22 -8.57
CA ARG A 191 -18.66 23.91 -7.28
C ARG A 191 -19.42 23.05 -6.27
N THR A 192 -18.99 23.09 -5.02
CA THR A 192 -19.60 22.43 -3.86
C THR A 192 -19.58 23.43 -2.70
N LYS A 193 -20.36 23.21 -1.63
CA LYS A 193 -20.44 24.13 -0.48
C LYS A 193 -19.07 24.52 0.09
N ASP A 194 -18.15 23.58 0.17
CA ASP A 194 -16.85 23.77 0.86
C ASP A 194 -15.63 23.79 -0.08
N ALA A 195 -15.83 23.55 -1.39
CA ALA A 195 -14.73 23.48 -2.34
C ALA A 195 -15.18 23.67 -3.80
N ALA A 196 -14.28 24.22 -4.62
CA ALA A 196 -14.37 24.23 -6.07
C ALA A 196 -13.33 23.27 -6.66
N LYS A 197 -13.77 22.38 -7.56
CA LYS A 197 -12.90 21.43 -8.27
C LYS A 197 -12.75 21.85 -9.73
N PHE A 198 -11.55 22.23 -10.12
CA PHE A 198 -11.19 22.58 -11.49
C PHE A 198 -10.60 21.36 -12.19
N LYS A 199 -11.27 20.87 -13.23
CA LYS A 199 -10.93 19.63 -13.93
C LYS A 199 -10.53 19.93 -15.36
N VAL A 200 -9.24 19.97 -15.66
CA VAL A 200 -8.75 20.16 -17.03
C VAL A 200 -8.61 18.82 -17.74
N ARG A 201 -9.22 18.71 -18.92
CA ARG A 201 -9.17 17.53 -19.79
C ARG A 201 -8.03 17.67 -20.80
N CYS A 202 -7.04 16.79 -20.67
CA CYS A 202 -5.96 16.66 -21.64
C CYS A 202 -6.14 15.40 -22.50
N SER A 203 -5.19 15.14 -23.40
CA SER A 203 -5.25 14.00 -24.32
C SER A 203 -5.24 12.65 -23.59
N LYS A 204 -4.36 12.49 -22.59
CA LYS A 204 -4.22 11.24 -21.82
C LYS A 204 -5.02 11.25 -20.52
N TYR A 205 -4.88 12.29 -19.71
CA TYR A 205 -5.42 12.35 -18.35
C TYR A 205 -6.47 13.46 -18.16
N LEU A 206 -7.23 13.33 -17.07
CA LEU A 206 -8.03 14.41 -16.50
C LEU A 206 -7.29 14.89 -15.24
N TYR A 207 -6.86 16.14 -15.22
CA TYR A 207 -6.20 16.73 -14.06
C TYR A 207 -7.22 17.49 -13.22
N THR A 208 -7.21 17.31 -11.91
CA THR A 208 -8.15 17.96 -10.98
C THR A 208 -7.39 18.75 -9.92
N LEU A 209 -7.69 20.04 -9.79
CA LEU A 209 -7.28 20.90 -8.68
C LEU A 209 -8.49 21.15 -7.77
N CYS A 210 -8.33 20.91 -6.47
CA CYS A 210 -9.33 21.25 -5.45
C CYS A 210 -8.93 22.54 -4.74
N VAL A 211 -9.80 23.54 -4.76
CA VAL A 211 -9.61 24.83 -4.08
C VAL A 211 -10.71 24.98 -3.04
N PHE A 212 -10.34 25.09 -1.76
CA PHE A 212 -11.28 25.25 -0.65
C PHE A 212 -11.73 26.71 -0.43
N ASP A 213 -10.94 27.66 -0.92
CA ASP A 213 -11.20 29.09 -0.78
C ASP A 213 -11.97 29.62 -2.00
N THR A 214 -13.19 30.12 -1.74
CA THR A 214 -14.11 30.62 -2.76
C THR A 214 -13.57 31.83 -3.50
N GLU A 215 -12.85 32.73 -2.82
CA GLU A 215 -12.27 33.92 -3.46
C GLU A 215 -11.12 33.55 -4.38
N LYS A 216 -10.24 32.63 -3.94
CA LYS A 216 -9.15 32.10 -4.76
C LYS A 216 -9.68 31.35 -5.97
N ALA A 217 -10.76 30.59 -5.81
CA ALA A 217 -11.40 29.89 -6.93
C ALA A 217 -11.94 30.87 -8.00
N ASN A 218 -12.53 31.99 -7.58
CA ASN A 218 -13.03 32.99 -8.52
C ASN A 218 -11.89 33.70 -9.28
N LYS A 219 -10.78 34.03 -8.60
CA LYS A 219 -9.56 34.57 -9.25
C LYS A 219 -8.94 33.56 -10.21
N LEU A 220 -8.95 32.28 -9.85
CA LEU A 220 -8.43 31.22 -10.71
C LEU A 220 -9.26 31.04 -11.98
N LYS A 221 -10.60 31.13 -11.88
CA LYS A 221 -11.49 31.10 -13.05
C LYS A 221 -11.16 32.21 -14.05
N GLN A 222 -10.83 33.42 -13.57
CA GLN A 222 -10.44 34.55 -14.43
C GLN A 222 -9.03 34.40 -15.04
N SER A 223 -8.17 33.61 -14.41
CA SER A 223 -6.78 33.39 -14.85
C SER A 223 -6.64 32.31 -15.92
N LEU A 224 -7.75 31.62 -16.27
CA LEU A 224 -7.76 30.58 -17.30
C LEU A 224 -7.48 31.18 -18.68
N PRO A 225 -6.74 30.47 -19.55
CA PRO A 225 -6.46 30.94 -20.90
C PRO A 225 -7.75 31.06 -21.73
N PRO A 226 -7.95 32.17 -22.48
CA PRO A 226 -9.22 32.48 -23.17
C PRO A 226 -9.55 31.53 -24.34
N GLY A 227 -8.59 30.74 -24.81
CA GLY A 227 -8.78 29.74 -25.88
C GLY A 227 -9.28 28.37 -25.39
N LEU A 228 -9.51 28.21 -24.08
CA LEU A 228 -9.90 26.93 -23.48
C LEU A 228 -11.40 26.92 -23.16
N THR A 229 -12.11 25.89 -23.60
CA THR A 229 -13.56 25.77 -23.33
C THR A 229 -13.81 25.53 -21.84
N VAL A 230 -14.62 26.38 -21.22
CA VAL A 230 -14.95 26.30 -19.78
C VAL A 230 -16.41 25.90 -19.60
N GLU A 231 -16.65 24.76 -18.96
CA GLU A 231 -17.96 24.25 -18.60
C GLU A 231 -18.15 24.34 -17.07
N GLU A 232 -19.17 25.04 -16.59
CA GLU A 232 -19.57 25.03 -15.17
C GLU A 232 -20.63 23.94 -14.93
N VAL A 233 -20.41 23.11 -13.89
CA VAL A 233 -21.24 21.94 -13.54
C VAL A 233 -21.55 21.91 -12.04
#